data_AF-A0A7E4ZS13-F1
#
_entry.id   AF-A0A7E4ZS13-F1
#
_cell.length_a   1.000
_cell.length_b   1.000
_cell.length_c   1.000
_cell.angle_alpha   90.00
_cell.angle_beta   90.00
_cell.angle_gamma   90.00
#
_symmetry.space_group_name_H-M   'P 1'
#
loop_
_entity.id
_entity.type
_entity.pdbx_description
1 polymer ?
#
loop_
_entity_poly.entity_id
_entity_poly.type
_entity_poly.pdbx_seq_one_letter_code
_entity_poly.pdbx_strand_id
1 'polypeptide(L)'
;MSSTNRTFADAKMLDLTQLPAAIAPDYWPEPFWPVCFLLLLSFIRFLHIFSYPETPKVTVAAKAKEDNVKEVLAKCPILSEKYDPPLLWGRNGHLQTATYGVLGHSTLKRTYDRRHAIKIEDGSTVLFDVFEPIEKHSSEGDFTLALCPGVANTSESNYIRTLVHYAQDHGYRCAVLNHLGALKDVTLTGNHIFNYGRFAELEAMMDRLMEVYPTTRFISIGFSMGANLTTRYLAHMDPAKKDRILMGLSVCQGYCATTCAPLYHQWENGRRIYNYIIAENVKRLLRRNYDRAVAPHVEAGIVDENRLWGATSILVMDEVYSRRIWGFKDIDEYYKAVSCLQLIPNITTPMIFVNTADDPIVPSELFEPVAEICRDHPRHGFVLLKHGGHLGFLEGRSIKPNSVTWLDRFIVQMAEGATQVFA
;
A
#
# COMPACT_ATOMS: atom_id res chain seq x y z
N MET A 1 -77.53 41.85 37.41
CA MET A 1 -78.21 42.60 36.33
C MET A 1 -77.31 42.50 35.10
N SER A 2 -77.58 41.55 34.21
CA SER A 2 -78.35 41.76 32.96
C SER A 2 -77.48 42.32 31.81
N SER A 3 -77.16 41.40 30.89
CA SER A 3 -77.12 41.51 29.42
C SER A 3 -76.76 42.83 28.75
N THR A 4 -75.85 42.78 27.77
CA THR A 4 -76.21 43.03 26.35
C THR A 4 -75.09 42.68 25.36
N ASN A 5 -75.51 42.01 24.29
CA ASN A 5 -74.78 41.69 23.06
C ASN A 5 -74.22 42.92 22.34
N ARG A 6 -73.08 42.77 21.65
CA ARG A 6 -72.78 43.41 20.34
C ARG A 6 -71.73 42.61 19.56
N THR A 7 -72.23 41.84 18.60
CA THR A 7 -71.76 41.71 17.21
C THR A 7 -70.25 41.85 16.92
N PHE A 8 -69.57 40.72 16.72
CA PHE A 8 -68.41 40.62 15.83
C PHE A 8 -68.91 40.53 14.38
N ALA A 9 -68.83 41.65 13.66
CA ALA A 9 -68.83 41.67 12.21
C ALA A 9 -67.40 41.96 11.74
N ASP A 10 -67.04 41.39 10.60
CA ASP A 10 -65.78 41.57 9.84
C ASP A 10 -64.58 40.71 10.24
N ALA A 11 -64.73 39.39 10.10
CA ALA A 11 -63.62 38.56 9.62
C ALA A 11 -63.88 38.25 8.14
N LYS A 12 -63.24 39.01 7.25
CA LYS A 12 -63.15 38.66 5.82
C LYS A 12 -62.61 37.23 5.73
N MET A 13 -63.41 36.31 5.18
CA MET A 13 -62.91 35.01 4.77
C MET A 13 -61.73 35.24 3.82
N LEU A 14 -60.55 34.77 4.22
CA LEU A 14 -59.42 34.62 3.33
C LEU A 14 -59.86 33.64 2.24
N ASP A 15 -60.01 34.19 1.04
CA ASP A 15 -60.26 33.45 -0.18
C ASP A 15 -59.06 32.53 -0.44
N LEU A 16 -59.23 31.24 -0.13
CA LEU A 16 -58.21 30.20 -0.33
C LEU A 16 -57.90 29.94 -1.82
N THR A 17 -58.51 30.69 -2.75
CA THR A 17 -58.18 30.66 -4.17
C THR A 17 -56.99 31.55 -4.56
N GLN A 18 -56.40 32.31 -3.60
CA GLN A 18 -55.20 33.13 -3.83
C GLN A 18 -53.91 32.60 -3.17
N LEU A 19 -53.84 31.31 -2.83
CA LEU A 19 -52.54 30.67 -2.61
C LEU A 19 -51.87 30.49 -3.98
N PRO A 20 -50.60 30.94 -4.17
CA PRO A 20 -49.89 30.64 -5.40
C PRO A 20 -49.93 29.13 -5.61
N ALA A 21 -50.42 28.73 -6.77
CA ALA A 21 -50.54 27.35 -7.19
C ALA A 21 -49.30 26.58 -6.75
N ALA A 22 -49.54 25.43 -6.11
CA ALA A 22 -48.53 24.44 -5.80
C ALA A 22 -47.48 24.38 -6.90
N ILE A 23 -46.21 24.40 -6.51
CA ILE A 23 -45.04 24.26 -7.38
C ILE A 23 -45.37 23.22 -8.45
N ALA A 24 -45.46 23.68 -9.71
CA ALA A 24 -45.87 22.85 -10.83
C ALA A 24 -44.96 21.60 -10.92
N PRO A 25 -45.49 20.42 -11.30
CA PRO A 25 -44.72 19.16 -11.28
C PRO A 25 -43.55 19.10 -12.28
N ASP A 26 -43.44 20.05 -13.21
CA ASP A 26 -42.64 19.92 -14.43
C ASP A 26 -41.34 20.73 -14.43
N TYR A 27 -40.57 20.72 -13.34
CA TYR A 27 -39.30 21.48 -13.29
C TYR A 27 -38.09 20.76 -13.89
N TRP A 28 -38.24 19.49 -14.26
CA TRP A 28 -37.13 18.67 -14.71
C TRP A 28 -37.30 18.29 -16.19
N PRO A 29 -36.44 18.78 -17.10
CA PRO A 29 -36.55 18.47 -18.52
C PRO A 29 -36.38 16.97 -18.74
N GLU A 30 -37.29 16.33 -19.50
CA GLU A 30 -37.12 14.94 -19.91
C GLU A 30 -35.85 14.79 -20.77
N PRO A 31 -34.95 13.83 -20.49
CA PRO A 31 -35.09 12.69 -19.57
C PRO A 31 -34.29 12.85 -18.26
N PHE A 32 -34.58 13.85 -17.43
CA PHE A 32 -33.87 14.08 -16.16
C PHE A 32 -33.98 12.89 -15.19
N TRP A 33 -35.19 12.40 -14.91
CA TRP A 33 -35.38 11.30 -13.95
C TRP A 33 -34.77 9.97 -14.41
N PRO A 34 -34.90 9.54 -15.69
CA PRO A 34 -34.17 8.39 -16.20
C PRO A 34 -32.65 8.55 -16.09
N VAL A 35 -32.11 9.74 -16.39
CA VAL A 35 -30.67 10.01 -16.26
C VAL A 35 -30.24 9.95 -14.79
N CYS A 36 -30.96 10.59 -13.87
CA CYS A 36 -30.68 10.52 -12.44
C CYS A 36 -30.76 9.09 -11.90
N PHE A 37 -31.75 8.31 -12.34
CA PHE A 37 -31.88 6.91 -11.95
C PHE A 37 -30.70 6.06 -12.48
N LEU A 38 -30.29 6.25 -13.73
CA LEU A 38 -29.12 5.56 -14.28
C LEU A 38 -27.82 5.99 -13.59
N LEU A 39 -27.67 7.27 -13.25
CA LEU A 39 -26.53 7.77 -12.46
C LEU A 39 -26.52 7.17 -11.05
N LEU A 40 -27.68 7.06 -10.39
CA LEU A 40 -27.81 6.42 -9.09
C LEU A 40 -27.48 4.93 -9.15
N LEU A 41 -27.98 4.20 -10.15
CA LEU A 41 -27.64 2.77 -10.35
C LEU A 41 -26.16 2.58 -10.65
N SER A 42 -25.59 3.45 -11.50
CA SER A 42 -24.15 3.48 -11.79
C SER A 42 -23.34 3.75 -10.52
N PHE A 43 -23.79 4.66 -9.65
CA PHE A 43 -23.15 4.98 -8.39
C PHE A 43 -23.25 3.82 -7.38
N ILE A 44 -24.43 3.20 -7.23
CA ILE A 44 -24.62 2.01 -6.39
C ILE A 44 -23.73 0.86 -6.87
N ARG A 45 -23.67 0.64 -8.19
CA ARG A 45 -22.80 -0.35 -8.80
C ARG A 45 -21.33 0.00 -8.56
N PHE A 46 -20.93 1.25 -8.75
CA PHE A 46 -19.56 1.71 -8.49
C PHE A 46 -19.16 1.44 -7.04
N LEU A 47 -20.02 1.73 -6.07
CA LEU A 47 -19.74 1.50 -4.65
C LEU A 47 -19.66 0.02 -4.25
N HIS A 48 -20.00 -0.91 -5.15
CA HIS A 48 -20.07 -2.36 -4.87
C HIS A 48 -20.89 -2.67 -3.60
N ILE A 49 -21.99 -1.94 -3.37
CA ILE A 49 -22.80 -2.04 -2.14
C ILE A 49 -23.31 -3.48 -1.94
N PHE A 50 -23.64 -4.19 -3.01
CA PHE A 50 -24.15 -5.57 -2.94
C PHE A 50 -23.07 -6.65 -2.85
N SER A 51 -21.78 -6.28 -2.88
CA SER A 51 -20.73 -7.24 -2.59
C SER A 51 -20.76 -7.62 -1.10
N TYR A 52 -20.44 -8.88 -0.80
CA TYR A 52 -20.48 -9.42 0.56
C TYR A 52 -19.07 -9.65 1.12
N PRO A 53 -18.88 -9.44 2.44
CA PRO A 53 -17.67 -9.83 3.18
C PRO A 53 -17.35 -11.32 3.03
N GLU A 54 -16.08 -11.63 2.80
CA GLU A 54 -15.56 -13.00 2.73
C GLU A 54 -14.34 -13.15 3.65
N THR A 55 -14.08 -14.39 4.07
CA THR A 55 -12.82 -14.74 4.73
C THR A 55 -11.68 -14.71 3.70
N PRO A 56 -10.45 -14.31 4.08
CA PRO A 56 -9.30 -14.39 3.20
C PRO A 56 -9.12 -15.81 2.64
N LYS A 57 -8.76 -15.91 1.36
CA LYS A 57 -8.41 -17.18 0.72
C LYS A 57 -6.93 -17.43 0.91
N VAL A 58 -6.58 -18.53 1.59
CA VAL A 58 -5.19 -18.93 1.85
C VAL A 58 -4.79 -20.04 0.88
N THR A 59 -3.66 -19.87 0.21
CA THR A 59 -3.05 -20.84 -0.69
C THR A 59 -1.67 -21.21 -0.17
N VAL A 60 -1.46 -22.50 0.09
CA VAL A 60 -0.21 -23.08 0.61
C VAL A 60 -0.05 -24.49 0.05
N ALA A 61 1.17 -25.02 0.09
CA ALA A 61 1.44 -26.37 -0.39
C ALA A 61 0.60 -27.45 0.30
N ALA A 62 -0.17 -28.24 -0.46
CA ALA A 62 -1.05 -29.26 0.12
C ALA A 62 -0.27 -30.31 0.93
N LYS A 63 0.92 -30.70 0.47
CA LYS A 63 1.82 -31.64 1.14
C LYS A 63 3.22 -31.03 1.17
N ALA A 64 3.70 -30.64 2.35
CA ALA A 64 5.07 -30.20 2.55
C ALA A 64 5.74 -31.16 3.57
N LYS A 65 7.05 -31.38 3.42
CA LYS A 65 7.83 -32.14 4.41
C LYS A 65 8.03 -31.36 5.71
N GLU A 66 8.01 -30.03 5.62
CA GLU A 66 8.06 -29.07 6.73
C GLU A 66 6.84 -28.16 6.61
N ASP A 67 5.96 -28.16 7.61
CA ASP A 67 4.68 -27.44 7.59
C ASP A 67 4.74 -26.09 8.34
N ASN A 68 5.94 -25.57 8.63
CA ASN A 68 6.13 -24.39 9.49
C ASN A 68 5.34 -23.16 9.02
N VAL A 69 5.23 -22.93 7.71
CA VAL A 69 4.41 -21.82 7.17
C VAL A 69 2.92 -22.02 7.39
N LYS A 70 2.43 -23.26 7.27
CA LYS A 70 1.03 -23.57 7.61
C LYS A 70 0.77 -23.36 9.09
N GLU A 71 1.74 -23.70 9.94
CA GLU A 71 1.63 -23.48 11.37
C GLU A 71 1.56 -21.98 11.71
N VAL A 72 2.39 -21.15 11.09
CA VAL A 72 2.29 -19.69 11.24
C VAL A 72 0.92 -19.17 10.81
N LEU A 73 0.41 -19.60 9.65
CA LEU A 73 -0.91 -19.20 9.17
C LEU A 73 -2.04 -19.69 10.09
N ALA A 74 -1.92 -20.89 10.66
CA ALA A 74 -2.88 -21.42 11.63
C ALA A 74 -2.89 -20.64 12.96
N LYS A 75 -1.76 -20.01 13.31
CA LYS A 75 -1.60 -19.12 14.47
C LYS A 75 -2.04 -17.68 14.19
N CYS A 76 -2.65 -17.39 13.04
CA CYS A 76 -3.12 -16.07 12.65
C CYS A 76 -4.67 -16.04 12.57
N PRO A 77 -5.38 -15.81 13.71
CA PRO A 77 -6.84 -15.89 13.79
C PRO A 77 -7.59 -15.05 12.76
N ILE A 78 -7.03 -13.90 12.37
CA ILE A 78 -7.64 -12.97 11.41
C ILE A 78 -7.87 -13.61 10.02
N LEU A 79 -7.17 -14.70 9.68
CA LEU A 79 -7.41 -15.45 8.44
C LEU A 79 -8.72 -16.24 8.46
N SER A 80 -9.26 -16.51 9.65
CA SER A 80 -10.58 -17.15 9.83
C SER A 80 -11.71 -16.12 10.02
N GLU A 81 -11.38 -14.84 10.16
CA GLU A 81 -12.34 -13.75 10.29
C GLU A 81 -12.82 -13.27 8.91
N LYS A 82 -14.09 -12.86 8.82
CA LYS A 82 -14.58 -12.16 7.62
C LYS A 82 -14.03 -10.74 7.61
N TYR A 83 -13.45 -10.33 6.48
CA TYR A 83 -13.05 -8.94 6.29
C TYR A 83 -14.29 -8.07 6.03
N ASP A 84 -14.63 -7.22 7.01
CA ASP A 84 -15.79 -6.32 6.99
C ASP A 84 -15.36 -4.86 6.72
N PRO A 85 -15.32 -4.41 5.45
CA PRO A 85 -15.01 -3.02 5.13
C PRO A 85 -16.19 -2.07 5.40
N PRO A 86 -15.95 -0.74 5.46
CA PRO A 86 -16.99 0.30 5.60
C PRO A 86 -18.18 0.09 4.66
N LEU A 87 -19.39 0.04 5.24
CA LEU A 87 -20.60 -0.48 4.57
C LEU A 87 -20.93 0.20 3.24
N LEU A 88 -20.78 1.53 3.17
CA LEU A 88 -21.25 2.33 2.03
C LEU A 88 -20.23 2.44 0.90
N TRP A 89 -18.94 2.28 1.18
CA TRP A 89 -17.89 2.63 0.22
C TRP A 89 -16.64 1.75 0.27
N GLY A 90 -16.42 1.02 1.37
CA GLY A 90 -15.20 0.23 1.60
C GLY A 90 -15.10 -1.04 0.74
N ARG A 91 -16.17 -1.39 -0.01
CA ARG A 91 -16.18 -2.50 -0.98
C ARG A 91 -15.70 -2.10 -2.37
N ASN A 92 -15.40 -0.82 -2.57
CA ASN A 92 -14.76 -0.31 -3.77
C ASN A 92 -13.26 -0.12 -3.52
N GLY A 93 -12.44 -0.86 -4.26
CA GLY A 93 -10.98 -0.81 -4.14
C GLY A 93 -10.35 0.55 -4.46
N HIS A 94 -10.97 1.38 -5.33
CA HIS A 94 -10.51 2.74 -5.57
C HIS A 94 -10.72 3.64 -4.34
N LEU A 95 -11.90 3.56 -3.72
CA LEU A 95 -12.20 4.34 -2.53
C LEU A 95 -11.33 3.89 -1.36
N GLN A 96 -11.10 2.59 -1.19
CA GLN A 96 -10.12 2.07 -0.23
C GLN A 96 -8.72 2.67 -0.43
N THR A 97 -8.22 2.61 -1.66
CA THR A 97 -6.87 3.11 -2.03
C THR A 97 -6.75 4.62 -1.82
N ALA A 98 -7.73 5.40 -2.29
CA ALA A 98 -7.71 6.87 -2.19
C ALA A 98 -7.91 7.34 -0.75
N THR A 99 -8.84 6.72 -0.02
CA THR A 99 -9.23 7.14 1.32
C THR A 99 -8.11 6.93 2.33
N TYR A 100 -7.34 5.84 2.23
CA TYR A 100 -6.27 5.60 3.18
C TYR A 100 -5.12 6.61 3.07
N GLY A 101 -4.83 7.07 1.84
CA GLY A 101 -3.89 8.16 1.61
C GLY A 101 -4.28 9.48 2.30
N VAL A 102 -5.59 9.68 2.56
CA VAL A 102 -6.14 10.92 3.15
C VAL A 102 -6.50 10.77 4.64
N LEU A 103 -7.02 9.61 5.06
CA LEU A 103 -7.62 9.37 6.39
C LEU A 103 -6.74 8.57 7.36
N GLY A 104 -5.55 8.11 6.96
CA GLY A 104 -4.62 7.52 7.93
C GLY A 104 -4.34 8.48 9.11
N HIS A 105 -3.80 7.97 10.23
CA HIS A 105 -3.70 8.70 11.51
C HIS A 105 -2.99 10.07 11.42
N SER A 106 -3.72 11.10 10.98
CA SER A 106 -3.23 12.48 10.83
C SER A 106 -2.86 13.10 12.18
N THR A 107 -3.29 12.48 13.28
CA THR A 107 -3.08 12.91 14.67
C THR A 107 -1.87 12.29 15.36
N LEU A 108 -1.28 11.18 14.86
CA LEU A 108 -0.17 10.49 15.53
C LEU A 108 1.17 11.21 15.29
N LYS A 109 1.35 12.42 15.82
CA LYS A 109 2.65 13.12 15.77
C LYS A 109 3.66 12.39 16.66
N ARG A 110 4.30 11.35 16.13
CA ARG A 110 5.42 10.68 16.78
C ARG A 110 6.68 10.85 15.93
N THR A 111 7.71 11.39 16.55
CA THR A 111 9.06 11.41 16.01
C THR A 111 9.69 10.03 16.25
N TYR A 112 10.50 9.56 15.30
CA TYR A 112 11.31 8.36 15.47
C TYR A 112 12.21 8.48 16.71
N ASP A 113 12.56 7.35 17.32
CA ASP A 113 13.47 7.32 18.47
C ASP A 113 14.93 7.52 18.01
N ARG A 114 15.29 6.96 16.86
CA ARG A 114 16.61 7.14 16.24
C ARG A 114 16.50 7.17 14.72
N ARG A 115 17.29 8.02 14.07
CA ARG A 115 17.53 7.99 12.62
C ARG A 115 18.97 7.54 12.37
N HIS A 116 19.12 6.51 11.55
CA HIS A 116 20.41 6.04 11.09
C HIS A 116 20.70 6.58 9.69
N ALA A 117 21.97 6.87 9.43
CA ALA A 117 22.46 7.29 8.13
C ALA A 117 23.65 6.40 7.73
N ILE A 118 23.54 5.77 6.56
CA ILE A 118 24.56 4.86 6.04
C ILE A 118 24.96 5.35 4.65
N LYS A 119 26.26 5.56 4.46
CA LYS A 119 26.79 5.83 3.13
C LYS A 119 27.00 4.50 2.40
N ILE A 120 26.39 4.34 1.24
CA ILE A 120 26.57 3.16 0.38
C ILE A 120 27.61 3.44 -0.72
N GLU A 121 28.00 2.39 -1.46
CA GLU A 121 29.09 2.41 -2.43
C GLU A 121 28.95 3.50 -3.51
N ASP A 122 27.73 3.75 -3.99
CA ASP A 122 27.45 4.79 -4.98
C ASP A 122 27.45 6.23 -4.43
N GLY A 123 27.83 6.41 -3.15
CA GLY A 123 27.93 7.70 -2.47
C GLY A 123 26.60 8.24 -1.94
N SER A 124 25.50 7.53 -2.19
CA SER A 124 24.20 7.85 -1.59
C SER A 124 24.20 7.60 -0.09
N THR A 125 23.39 8.38 0.63
CA THR A 125 23.17 8.21 2.08
C THR A 125 21.78 7.63 2.28
N VAL A 126 21.75 6.34 2.62
CA VAL A 126 20.54 5.62 2.99
C VAL A 126 20.14 6.05 4.39
N LEU A 127 18.86 6.40 4.56
CA LEU A 127 18.29 6.76 5.84
C LEU A 127 17.22 5.76 6.24
N PHE A 128 17.17 5.42 7.52
CA PHE A 128 16.06 4.69 8.09
C PHE A 128 15.81 5.14 9.53
N ASP A 129 14.56 4.99 9.95
CA ASP A 129 14.10 5.41 11.26
C ASP A 129 13.73 4.21 12.12
N VAL A 130 14.18 4.22 13.36
CA VAL A 130 13.89 3.19 14.35
C VAL A 130 12.91 3.73 15.38
N PHE A 131 11.94 2.89 15.70
CA PHE A 131 10.89 3.10 16.66
C PHE A 131 10.95 1.96 17.68
N GLU A 132 11.27 2.28 18.93
CA GLU A 132 11.42 1.30 20.00
C GLU A 132 10.05 0.84 20.53
N PRO A 133 9.91 -0.41 21.03
CA PRO A 133 8.65 -0.89 21.58
C PRO A 133 8.06 0.05 22.65
N ILE A 134 6.72 0.23 22.67
CA ILE A 134 6.04 0.89 23.80
C ILE A 134 5.86 -0.12 24.93
N GLU A 135 5.29 -1.28 24.58
CA GLU A 135 5.04 -2.37 25.51
C GLU A 135 6.14 -3.42 25.39
N LYS A 136 6.18 -4.36 26.34
CA LYS A 136 7.07 -5.53 26.22
C LYS A 136 6.44 -6.57 25.32
N HIS A 137 7.27 -7.23 24.50
CA HIS A 137 6.80 -8.37 23.71
C HIS A 137 6.31 -9.50 24.64
N SER A 138 5.21 -10.16 24.26
CA SER A 138 4.55 -11.18 25.10
C SER A 138 5.43 -12.39 25.44
N SER A 139 6.39 -12.71 24.58
CA SER A 139 7.38 -13.77 24.79
C SER A 139 8.70 -13.29 25.40
N GLU A 140 8.80 -12.02 25.79
CA GLU A 140 10.03 -11.35 26.26
C GLU A 140 11.22 -11.37 25.25
N GLY A 141 11.00 -11.86 24.02
CA GLY A 141 11.99 -11.84 22.95
C GLY A 141 12.20 -10.45 22.32
N ASP A 142 13.33 -10.30 21.62
CA ASP A 142 13.71 -9.08 20.93
C ASP A 142 13.48 -9.21 19.42
N PHE A 143 12.39 -8.63 18.92
CA PHE A 143 11.97 -8.75 17.53
C PHE A 143 11.85 -7.39 16.84
N THR A 144 12.34 -7.34 15.59
CA THR A 144 12.29 -6.13 14.78
C THR A 144 11.49 -6.36 13.49
N LEU A 145 10.46 -5.56 13.27
CA LEU A 145 9.77 -5.42 11.99
C LEU A 145 10.55 -4.46 11.10
N ALA A 146 11.21 -5.00 10.08
CA ALA A 146 11.95 -4.20 9.09
C ALA A 146 11.03 -3.86 7.92
N LEU A 147 10.56 -2.61 7.89
CA LEU A 147 9.54 -2.11 6.97
C LEU A 147 10.19 -1.42 5.76
N CYS A 148 9.85 -1.87 4.56
CA CYS A 148 10.19 -1.25 3.28
C CYS A 148 8.93 -0.62 2.65
N PRO A 149 8.74 0.71 2.73
CA PRO A 149 7.57 1.38 2.18
C PRO A 149 7.44 1.25 0.65
N GLY A 150 6.27 1.64 0.13
CA GLY A 150 6.00 1.70 -1.31
C GLY A 150 6.67 2.89 -2.01
N VAL A 151 6.29 3.13 -3.26
CA VAL A 151 6.90 4.14 -4.14
C VAL A 151 6.92 5.51 -3.47
N ALA A 152 8.10 6.14 -3.40
CA ALA A 152 8.29 7.48 -2.83
C ALA A 152 7.76 7.69 -1.40
N ASN A 153 7.61 6.62 -0.61
CA ASN A 153 7.15 6.70 0.77
C ASN A 153 8.31 6.64 1.78
N THR A 154 8.00 7.00 3.02
CA THR A 154 8.95 7.13 4.14
C THR A 154 8.28 6.68 5.43
N SER A 155 9.00 6.75 6.55
CA SER A 155 8.44 6.63 7.90
C SER A 155 7.35 7.64 8.22
N GLU A 156 7.28 8.76 7.49
CA GLU A 156 6.28 9.82 7.69
C GLU A 156 4.94 9.51 7.02
N SER A 157 4.88 8.49 6.16
CA SER A 157 3.68 8.06 5.46
C SER A 157 2.63 7.53 6.44
N ASN A 158 1.38 7.98 6.32
CA ASN A 158 0.32 7.70 7.30
C ASN A 158 0.11 6.20 7.56
N TYR A 159 0.16 5.38 6.51
CA TYR A 159 -0.05 3.94 6.66
C TYR A 159 1.07 3.26 7.44
N ILE A 160 2.32 3.69 7.23
CA ILE A 160 3.46 3.21 7.99
C ILE A 160 3.31 3.61 9.46
N ARG A 161 2.89 4.85 9.73
CA ARG A 161 2.72 5.35 11.11
C ARG A 161 1.66 4.57 11.89
N THR A 162 0.54 4.23 11.25
CA THR A 162 -0.49 3.38 11.88
C THR A 162 0.09 2.01 12.24
N LEU A 163 0.74 1.33 11.30
CA LEU A 163 1.34 0.02 11.54
C LEU A 163 2.43 0.08 12.62
N VAL A 164 3.34 1.06 12.55
CA VAL A 164 4.44 1.22 13.51
C VAL A 164 3.87 1.40 14.92
N HIS A 165 2.88 2.27 15.11
CA HIS A 165 2.26 2.44 16.41
C HIS A 165 1.63 1.14 16.92
N TYR A 166 0.83 0.49 16.07
CA TYR A 166 0.16 -0.75 16.45
C TYR A 166 1.17 -1.86 16.79
N ALA A 167 2.27 -1.99 16.05
CA ALA A 167 3.33 -2.96 16.33
C ALA A 167 4.14 -2.62 17.60
N GLN A 168 4.42 -1.34 17.87
CA GLN A 168 5.07 -0.90 19.11
C GLN A 168 4.23 -1.24 20.35
N ASP A 169 2.91 -1.13 20.27
CA ASP A 169 1.96 -1.54 21.33
C ASP A 169 1.95 -3.06 21.56
N HIS A 170 2.41 -3.85 20.58
CA HIS A 170 2.55 -5.32 20.68
C HIS A 170 4.00 -5.75 20.98
N GLY A 171 4.86 -4.79 21.34
CA GLY A 171 6.22 -5.07 21.79
C GLY A 171 7.26 -5.27 20.70
N TYR A 172 6.96 -4.91 19.45
CA TYR A 172 7.92 -4.98 18.36
C TYR A 172 8.69 -3.67 18.19
N ARG A 173 10.00 -3.78 17.94
CA ARG A 173 10.77 -2.67 17.36
C ARG A 173 10.39 -2.54 15.90
N CYS A 174 10.22 -1.32 15.40
CA CYS A 174 10.03 -1.09 13.96
C CYS A 174 11.22 -0.32 13.40
N ALA A 175 11.76 -0.78 12.28
CA ALA A 175 12.76 -0.06 11.52
C ALA A 175 12.21 0.22 10.12
N VAL A 176 12.12 1.49 9.73
CA VAL A 176 11.48 1.90 8.48
C VAL A 176 12.48 2.54 7.55
N LEU A 177 12.64 1.96 6.35
CA LEU A 177 13.44 2.53 5.30
C LEU A 177 12.83 3.85 4.79
N ASN A 178 13.66 4.87 4.63
CA ASN A 178 13.31 6.10 3.94
C ASN A 178 13.97 6.09 2.57
N HIS A 179 13.17 5.85 1.52
CA HIS A 179 13.64 5.77 0.14
C HIS A 179 14.49 6.99 -0.27
N LEU A 180 15.54 6.76 -1.04
CA LEU A 180 16.43 7.81 -1.51
C LEU A 180 15.67 8.96 -2.18
N GLY A 181 15.91 10.15 -1.65
CA GLY A 181 15.31 11.40 -2.10
C GLY A 181 13.89 11.63 -1.60
N ALA A 182 13.23 10.70 -0.88
CA ALA A 182 11.81 10.75 -0.49
C ALA A 182 11.49 11.61 0.75
N LEU A 183 12.42 11.75 1.69
CA LEU A 183 12.28 12.70 2.80
C LEU A 183 12.33 14.15 2.29
N LYS A 184 11.47 15.02 2.80
CA LYS A 184 11.35 16.41 2.35
C LYS A 184 12.51 17.28 2.83
N ASP A 185 12.93 17.08 4.07
CA ASP A 185 13.88 17.95 4.77
C ASP A 185 15.31 17.40 4.74
N VAL A 186 15.57 16.42 3.87
CA VAL A 186 16.89 15.81 3.69
C VAL A 186 17.33 15.98 2.25
N THR A 187 18.50 16.58 2.06
CA THR A 187 19.14 16.68 0.75
C THR A 187 19.65 15.32 0.30
N LEU A 188 19.28 14.91 -0.90
CA LEU A 188 19.84 13.72 -1.56
C LEU A 188 21.35 13.88 -1.76
N THR A 189 22.15 12.91 -1.31
CA THR A 189 23.62 12.96 -1.48
C THR A 189 24.09 12.29 -2.77
N GLY A 190 23.37 11.26 -3.22
CA GLY A 190 23.64 10.53 -4.47
C GLY A 190 23.12 11.26 -5.70
N ASN A 191 23.36 10.68 -6.87
CA ASN A 191 22.91 11.21 -8.16
C ASN A 191 21.63 10.54 -8.68
N HIS A 192 20.89 9.82 -7.85
CA HIS A 192 19.65 9.16 -8.24
C HIS A 192 18.67 9.06 -7.06
N ILE A 193 17.39 8.96 -7.37
CA ILE A 193 16.34 8.55 -6.42
C ILE A 193 16.27 7.02 -6.31
N PHE A 194 15.41 6.51 -5.43
CA PHE A 194 15.14 5.07 -5.32
C PHE A 194 14.80 4.42 -6.68
N ASN A 195 14.97 3.10 -6.76
CA ASN A 195 14.65 2.33 -7.96
C ASN A 195 13.78 1.11 -7.62
N TYR A 196 12.85 0.74 -8.51
CA TYR A 196 11.92 -0.37 -8.31
C TYR A 196 12.61 -1.72 -8.04
N GLY A 197 13.81 -1.97 -8.58
CA GLY A 197 14.53 -3.24 -8.47
C GLY A 197 15.85 -3.23 -7.71
N ARG A 198 16.35 -2.06 -7.26
CA ARG A 198 17.59 -1.98 -6.48
C ARG A 198 17.28 -2.08 -4.99
N PHE A 199 17.70 -3.18 -4.36
CA PHE A 199 17.47 -3.42 -2.93
C PHE A 199 18.67 -3.01 -2.05
N ALA A 200 19.70 -2.37 -2.59
CA ALA A 200 20.88 -1.93 -1.84
C ALA A 200 20.54 -1.02 -0.65
N GLU A 201 19.48 -0.20 -0.77
CA GLU A 201 18.97 0.62 0.33
C GLU A 201 18.46 -0.25 1.50
N LEU A 202 17.69 -1.29 1.18
CA LEU A 202 17.17 -2.24 2.16
C LEU A 202 18.29 -3.10 2.75
N GLU A 203 19.22 -3.58 1.93
CA GLU A 203 20.39 -4.34 2.39
C GLU A 203 21.23 -3.54 3.37
N ALA A 204 21.54 -2.28 3.06
CA ALA A 204 22.29 -1.41 3.95
C ALA A 204 21.55 -1.20 5.30
N MET A 205 20.24 -0.99 5.27
CA MET A 205 19.42 -0.90 6.48
C MET A 205 19.51 -2.18 7.30
N MET A 206 19.31 -3.35 6.67
CA MET A 206 19.32 -4.64 7.36
C MET A 206 20.68 -4.94 7.98
N ASP A 207 21.77 -4.66 7.27
CA ASP A 207 23.13 -4.88 7.75
C ASP A 207 23.42 -4.02 8.99
N ARG A 208 23.05 -2.75 8.95
CA ARG A 208 23.20 -1.86 10.10
C ARG A 208 22.33 -2.29 11.28
N LEU A 209 21.10 -2.75 11.03
CA LEU A 209 20.23 -3.26 12.09
C LEU A 209 20.81 -4.52 12.74
N MET A 210 21.34 -5.46 11.94
CA MET A 210 21.96 -6.67 12.47
C MET A 210 23.22 -6.38 13.29
N GLU A 211 23.96 -5.31 12.95
CA GLU A 211 25.12 -4.82 13.71
C GLU A 211 24.70 -4.16 15.04
N VAL A 212 23.73 -3.24 15.00
CA VAL A 212 23.31 -2.45 16.18
C VAL A 212 22.47 -3.28 17.15
N TYR A 213 21.72 -4.25 16.63
CA TYR A 213 20.87 -5.15 17.41
C TYR A 213 21.31 -6.60 17.17
N PRO A 214 22.43 -7.07 17.74
CA PRO A 214 23.03 -8.36 17.41
C PRO A 214 22.18 -9.58 17.79
N THR A 215 21.27 -9.43 18.75
CA THR A 215 20.39 -10.49 19.24
C THR A 215 19.02 -10.50 18.60
N THR A 216 18.59 -9.40 17.95
CA THR A 216 17.22 -9.31 17.44
C THR A 216 17.01 -10.26 16.27
N ARG A 217 15.79 -10.81 16.16
CA ARG A 217 15.33 -11.53 14.96
C ARG A 217 14.36 -10.65 14.19
N PHE A 218 14.38 -10.79 12.87
CA PHE A 218 13.71 -9.88 11.96
C PHE A 218 12.54 -10.52 11.24
N ILE A 219 11.52 -9.71 10.99
CA ILE A 219 10.49 -9.99 9.99
C ILE A 219 10.58 -8.86 8.96
N SER A 220 10.90 -9.20 7.72
CA SER A 220 11.11 -8.21 6.66
C SER A 220 9.82 -8.02 5.87
N ILE A 221 9.28 -6.80 5.88
CA ILE A 221 7.94 -6.51 5.36
C ILE A 221 8.06 -5.43 4.30
N GLY A 222 7.56 -5.70 3.10
CA GLY A 222 7.52 -4.72 2.03
C GLY A 222 6.10 -4.45 1.54
N PHE A 223 5.87 -3.20 1.12
CA PHE A 223 4.58 -2.74 0.61
C PHE A 223 4.69 -2.29 -0.85
N SER A 224 3.86 -2.82 -1.74
CA SER A 224 3.83 -2.47 -3.17
C SER A 224 5.23 -2.55 -3.78
N MET A 225 5.84 -1.44 -4.23
CA MET A 225 7.25 -1.44 -4.66
C MET A 225 8.23 -1.99 -3.60
N GLY A 226 8.05 -1.62 -2.33
CA GLY A 226 8.93 -2.09 -1.25
C GLY A 226 8.84 -3.61 -1.03
N ALA A 227 7.71 -4.22 -1.39
CA ALA A 227 7.57 -5.68 -1.41
C ALA A 227 8.49 -6.29 -2.47
N ASN A 228 8.60 -5.66 -3.65
CA ASN A 228 9.49 -6.14 -4.72
C ASN A 228 10.95 -6.09 -4.25
N LEU A 229 11.34 -5.00 -3.59
CA LEU A 229 12.68 -4.87 -2.99
C LEU A 229 12.93 -5.90 -1.89
N THR A 230 11.96 -6.12 -1.01
CA THR A 230 12.03 -7.12 0.07
C THR A 230 12.20 -8.53 -0.49
N THR A 231 11.38 -8.90 -1.47
CA THR A 231 11.44 -10.20 -2.14
C THR A 231 12.79 -10.41 -2.83
N ARG A 232 13.32 -9.38 -3.52
CA ARG A 232 14.62 -9.44 -4.18
C ARG A 232 15.78 -9.53 -3.19
N TYR A 233 15.73 -8.75 -2.11
CA TYR A 233 16.71 -8.81 -1.04
C TYR A 233 16.76 -10.22 -0.45
N LEU A 234 15.62 -10.79 -0.06
CA LEU A 234 15.56 -12.14 0.52
C LEU A 234 16.00 -13.25 -0.44
N ALA A 235 15.90 -13.03 -1.76
CA ALA A 235 16.40 -13.95 -2.77
C ALA A 235 17.93 -13.90 -2.94
N HIS A 236 18.57 -12.77 -2.66
CA HIS A 236 20.01 -12.56 -2.87
C HIS A 236 20.81 -12.41 -1.58
N MET A 237 20.13 -12.35 -0.43
CA MET A 237 20.74 -12.19 0.88
C MET A 237 21.78 -13.28 1.14
N ASP A 238 22.89 -12.90 1.75
CA ASP A 238 23.90 -13.81 2.25
C ASP A 238 23.26 -14.92 3.12
N PRO A 239 23.44 -16.21 2.79
CA PRO A 239 22.95 -17.32 3.60
C PRO A 239 23.32 -17.23 5.09
N ALA A 240 24.45 -16.60 5.45
CA ALA A 240 24.85 -16.39 6.84
C ALA A 240 23.89 -15.50 7.63
N LYS A 241 23.11 -14.64 6.95
CA LYS A 241 22.11 -13.76 7.55
C LYS A 241 20.73 -14.43 7.70
N LYS A 242 20.53 -15.61 7.10
CA LYS A 242 19.22 -16.28 7.02
C LYS A 242 18.58 -16.52 8.38
N ASP A 243 19.34 -17.03 9.35
CA ASP A 243 18.79 -17.39 10.66
C ASP A 243 18.31 -16.18 11.47
N ARG A 244 18.78 -14.99 11.10
CA ARG A 244 18.32 -13.71 11.67
C ARG A 244 16.95 -13.30 11.15
N ILE A 245 16.46 -13.84 10.03
CA ILE A 245 15.17 -13.46 9.44
C ILE A 245 14.18 -14.62 9.58
N LEU A 246 13.14 -14.41 10.39
CA LEU A 246 12.08 -15.39 10.62
C LEU A 246 11.22 -15.62 9.39
N MET A 247 10.85 -14.52 8.72
CA MET A 247 9.90 -14.52 7.62
C MET A 247 10.01 -13.21 6.82
N GLY A 248 9.67 -13.27 5.53
CA GLY A 248 9.35 -12.12 4.69
C GLY A 248 7.86 -11.98 4.42
N LEU A 249 7.36 -10.76 4.33
CA LEU A 249 5.98 -10.43 3.98
C LEU A 249 5.93 -9.45 2.81
N SER A 250 5.20 -9.82 1.76
CA SER A 250 4.99 -8.99 0.56
C SER A 250 3.52 -8.58 0.46
N VAL A 251 3.27 -7.28 0.51
CA VAL A 251 1.91 -6.71 0.55
C VAL A 251 1.56 -5.96 -0.74
N CYS A 252 0.45 -6.31 -1.40
CA CYS A 252 -0.11 -5.67 -2.60
C CYS A 252 0.93 -5.45 -3.72
N GLN A 253 1.73 -6.48 -4.01
CA GLN A 253 2.78 -6.41 -5.01
C GLN A 253 2.32 -6.90 -6.39
N GLY A 254 2.93 -6.39 -7.47
CA GLY A 254 2.71 -6.83 -8.86
C GLY A 254 3.75 -7.81 -9.44
N TYR A 255 4.83 -8.14 -8.73
CA TYR A 255 5.83 -9.21 -8.99
C TYR A 255 6.62 -9.23 -10.31
N CYS A 256 6.00 -8.86 -11.44
CA CYS A 256 6.60 -8.85 -12.76
C CYS A 256 6.31 -7.51 -13.47
N ALA A 257 7.33 -6.65 -13.55
CA ALA A 257 7.24 -5.36 -14.24
C ALA A 257 6.98 -5.55 -15.74
N THR A 258 7.54 -6.59 -16.36
CA THR A 258 7.32 -6.90 -17.79
C THR A 258 5.85 -7.19 -18.10
N THR A 259 5.18 -7.98 -17.26
CA THR A 259 3.75 -8.27 -17.40
C THR A 259 2.89 -7.07 -17.02
N CYS A 260 3.33 -6.27 -16.03
CA CYS A 260 2.62 -5.08 -15.56
C CYS A 260 2.56 -3.96 -16.61
N ALA A 261 3.64 -3.78 -17.37
CA ALA A 261 3.81 -2.72 -18.35
C ALA A 261 2.60 -2.54 -19.32
N PRO A 262 2.18 -3.56 -20.08
CA PRO A 262 1.01 -3.42 -20.97
C PRO A 262 -0.31 -3.20 -20.22
N LEU A 263 -0.46 -3.74 -19.00
CA LEU A 263 -1.69 -3.62 -18.21
C LEU A 263 -1.93 -2.19 -17.71
N TYR A 264 -0.87 -1.41 -17.49
CA TYR A 264 -0.99 0.01 -17.13
C TYR A 264 -1.44 0.93 -18.28
N HIS A 265 -1.50 0.41 -19.51
CA HIS A 265 -2.08 1.09 -20.66
C HIS A 265 -3.55 0.74 -20.90
N GLN A 266 -4.11 -0.17 -20.13
CA GLN A 266 -5.51 -0.57 -20.16
C GLN A 266 -6.38 0.45 -19.41
N TRP A 267 -7.59 0.73 -19.92
CA TRP A 267 -8.55 1.64 -19.26
C TRP A 267 -9.34 0.93 -18.16
N GLU A 268 -9.36 -0.39 -18.22
CA GLU A 268 -9.92 -1.33 -17.28
C GLU A 268 -9.51 -0.95 -15.85
N ASN A 269 -10.51 -0.81 -14.98
CA ASN A 269 -10.35 -0.45 -13.58
C ASN A 269 -9.57 0.86 -13.33
N GLY A 270 -9.60 1.81 -14.27
CA GLY A 270 -9.00 3.14 -14.10
C GLY A 270 -7.47 3.16 -13.97
N ARG A 271 -6.77 2.08 -14.36
CA ARG A 271 -5.31 1.91 -14.18
C ARG A 271 -4.48 3.05 -14.76
N ARG A 272 -4.88 3.61 -15.91
CA ARG A 272 -4.21 4.78 -16.51
C ARG A 272 -4.18 6.00 -15.60
N ILE A 273 -5.21 6.21 -14.79
CA ILE A 273 -5.26 7.33 -13.84
C ILE A 273 -4.21 7.13 -12.76
N TYR A 274 -4.11 5.92 -12.20
CA TYR A 274 -3.06 5.60 -11.22
C TYR A 274 -1.66 5.67 -11.81
N ASN A 275 -1.47 5.15 -13.02
CA ASN A 275 -0.21 5.24 -13.75
C ASN A 275 0.24 6.71 -13.91
N TYR A 276 -0.69 7.59 -14.27
CA TYR A 276 -0.44 9.03 -14.32
C TYR A 276 -0.10 9.63 -12.95
N ILE A 277 -0.87 9.31 -11.90
CA ILE A 277 -0.61 9.79 -10.53
C ILE A 277 0.76 9.35 -10.02
N ILE A 278 1.14 8.09 -10.24
CA ILE A 278 2.45 7.55 -9.86
C ILE A 278 3.55 8.30 -10.62
N ALA A 279 3.40 8.50 -11.93
CA ALA A 279 4.36 9.26 -12.73
C ALA A 279 4.51 10.71 -12.22
N GLU A 280 3.41 11.40 -11.92
CA GLU A 280 3.45 12.75 -11.36
C GLU A 280 4.12 12.80 -9.99
N ASN A 281 3.91 11.81 -9.13
CA ASN A 281 4.58 11.72 -7.83
C ASN A 281 6.09 11.53 -7.99
N VAL A 282 6.54 10.67 -8.91
CA VAL A 282 7.97 10.51 -9.22
C VAL A 282 8.55 11.79 -9.83
N LYS A 283 7.82 12.47 -10.74
CA LYS A 283 8.27 13.77 -11.29
C LYS A 283 8.40 14.83 -10.21
N ARG A 284 7.46 14.93 -9.27
CA ARG A 284 7.57 15.86 -8.12
C ARG A 284 8.81 15.55 -7.28
N LEU A 285 9.10 14.28 -7.05
CA LEU A 285 10.28 13.84 -6.34
C LEU A 285 11.58 14.23 -7.05
N LEU A 286 11.64 14.02 -8.37
CA LEU A 286 12.78 14.41 -9.19
C LEU A 286 12.96 15.92 -9.23
N ARG A 287 11.88 16.70 -9.35
CA ARG A 287 11.94 18.17 -9.29
C ARG A 287 12.51 18.66 -7.96
N ARG A 288 12.12 18.05 -6.84
CA ARG A 288 12.65 18.40 -5.52
C ARG A 288 14.15 18.11 -5.41
N ASN A 289 14.62 17.05 -6.06
CA ASN A 289 16.00 16.61 -6.02
C ASN A 289 16.76 16.95 -7.32
N TYR A 290 16.33 17.99 -8.05
CA TYR A 290 16.77 18.25 -9.43
C TYR A 290 18.28 18.32 -9.58
N ASP A 291 18.94 19.15 -8.75
CA ASP A 291 20.38 19.41 -8.81
C ASP A 291 21.23 18.15 -8.62
N ARG A 292 20.65 17.12 -7.99
CA ARG A 292 21.33 15.87 -7.64
C ARG A 292 20.93 14.74 -8.57
N ALA A 293 19.63 14.54 -8.73
CA ALA A 293 19.04 13.39 -9.42
C ALA A 293 18.80 13.63 -10.92
N VAL A 294 18.77 14.88 -11.40
CA VAL A 294 18.40 15.18 -12.79
C VAL A 294 19.49 15.94 -13.53
N ALA A 295 19.91 17.12 -13.03
CA ALA A 295 20.83 18.01 -13.72
C ALA A 295 22.12 17.32 -14.21
N PRO A 296 22.82 16.50 -13.39
CA PRO A 296 24.04 15.84 -13.83
C PRO A 296 23.83 14.88 -15.01
N HIS A 297 22.67 14.22 -15.09
CA HIS A 297 22.35 13.28 -16.17
C HIS A 297 21.87 13.98 -17.43
N VAL A 298 21.27 15.17 -17.30
CA VAL A 298 20.93 16.03 -18.43
C VAL A 298 22.20 16.62 -19.05
N GLU A 299 23.10 17.14 -18.23
CA GLU A 299 24.42 17.66 -18.66
C GLU A 299 25.26 16.59 -19.37
N ALA A 300 25.20 15.34 -18.89
CA ALA A 300 25.87 14.20 -19.51
C ALA A 300 25.16 13.66 -20.78
N GLY A 301 23.98 14.19 -21.15
CA GLY A 301 23.19 13.72 -22.28
C GLY A 301 22.56 12.33 -22.09
N ILE A 302 22.50 11.83 -20.85
CA ILE A 302 21.91 10.52 -20.50
C ILE A 302 20.38 10.62 -20.45
N VAL A 303 19.87 11.73 -19.92
CA VAL A 303 18.43 11.99 -19.74
C VAL A 303 17.99 13.15 -20.64
N ASP A 304 16.93 12.93 -21.41
CA ASP A 304 16.22 13.99 -22.14
C ASP A 304 15.22 14.66 -21.19
N GLU A 305 15.54 15.88 -20.79
CA GLU A 305 14.77 16.64 -19.81
C GLU A 305 13.34 16.95 -20.28
N ASN A 306 13.16 17.29 -21.55
CA ASN A 306 11.83 17.61 -22.09
C ASN A 306 10.94 16.37 -22.07
N ARG A 307 11.49 15.22 -22.47
CA ARG A 307 10.78 13.94 -22.42
C ARG A 307 10.51 13.50 -20.98
N LEU A 308 11.42 13.76 -20.04
CA LEU A 308 11.24 13.45 -18.63
C LEU A 308 10.02 14.19 -18.07
N TRP A 309 9.94 15.51 -18.28
CA TRP A 309 8.85 16.32 -17.74
C TRP A 309 7.53 16.12 -18.48
N GLY A 310 7.60 15.79 -19.77
CA GLY A 310 6.45 15.42 -20.60
C GLY A 310 5.89 14.01 -20.35
N ALA A 311 6.57 13.17 -19.57
CA ALA A 311 6.12 11.81 -19.29
C ALA A 311 4.77 11.80 -18.53
N THR A 312 3.80 11.04 -19.04
CA THR A 312 2.45 10.89 -18.45
C THR A 312 2.21 9.49 -17.88
N SER A 313 3.22 8.62 -17.89
CA SER A 313 3.15 7.27 -17.35
C SER A 313 4.48 6.86 -16.72
N ILE A 314 4.43 5.93 -15.76
CA ILE A 314 5.64 5.40 -15.13
C ILE A 314 6.51 4.66 -16.14
N LEU A 315 5.91 4.06 -17.18
CA LEU A 315 6.66 3.41 -18.27
C LEU A 315 7.52 4.41 -19.04
N VAL A 316 6.98 5.58 -19.39
CA VAL A 316 7.76 6.62 -20.08
C VAL A 316 8.84 7.18 -19.14
N MET A 317 8.53 7.33 -17.85
CA MET A 317 9.53 7.70 -16.85
C MET A 317 10.67 6.69 -16.77
N ASP A 318 10.35 5.40 -16.71
CA ASP A 318 11.35 4.34 -16.66
C ASP A 318 12.20 4.28 -17.94
N GLU A 319 11.59 4.52 -19.09
CA GLU A 319 12.25 4.55 -20.41
C GLU A 319 13.21 5.74 -20.55
N VAL A 320 12.83 6.91 -20.03
CA VAL A 320 13.60 8.17 -20.20
C VAL A 320 14.61 8.37 -19.06
N TYR A 321 14.31 7.87 -17.87
CA TYR A 321 15.10 8.12 -16.66
C TYR A 321 15.67 6.84 -16.08
N SER A 322 14.83 5.95 -15.55
CA SER A 322 15.28 4.83 -14.72
C SER A 322 16.25 3.92 -15.47
N ARG A 323 15.86 3.40 -16.63
CA ARG A 323 16.71 2.47 -17.39
C ARG A 323 18.02 3.12 -17.84
N ARG A 324 17.99 4.43 -18.13
CA ARG A 324 19.11 5.19 -18.71
C ARG A 324 20.19 5.42 -17.66
N ILE A 325 19.80 5.88 -16.48
CA ILE A 325 20.72 6.09 -15.35
C ILE A 325 21.37 4.78 -14.91
N TRP A 326 20.64 3.66 -15.03
CA TRP A 326 21.14 2.34 -14.68
C TRP A 326 21.81 1.59 -15.85
N GLY A 327 21.99 2.24 -17.01
CA GLY A 327 22.75 1.68 -18.12
C GLY A 327 22.09 0.49 -18.85
N PHE A 328 20.79 0.29 -18.69
CA PHE A 328 20.05 -0.75 -19.43
C PHE A 328 19.82 -0.32 -20.88
N LYS A 329 19.99 -1.27 -21.80
CA LYS A 329 19.88 -1.04 -23.25
C LYS A 329 18.49 -0.54 -23.63
N ASP A 330 17.47 -1.19 -23.10
CA ASP A 330 16.05 -0.94 -23.39
C ASP A 330 15.18 -1.23 -22.16
N ILE A 331 13.90 -0.84 -22.25
CA ILE A 331 12.93 -1.00 -21.16
C ILE A 331 12.64 -2.47 -20.82
N ASP A 332 12.70 -3.35 -21.81
CA ASP A 332 12.42 -4.77 -21.62
C ASP A 332 13.52 -5.42 -20.78
N GLU A 333 14.79 -5.09 -21.05
CA GLU A 333 15.93 -5.49 -20.23
C GLU A 333 15.78 -4.98 -18.79
N TYR A 334 15.46 -3.69 -18.63
CA TYR A 334 15.23 -3.09 -17.32
C TYR A 334 14.11 -3.82 -16.54
N TYR A 335 12.94 -4.03 -17.16
CA TYR A 335 11.81 -4.69 -16.50
C TYR A 335 12.06 -6.15 -16.17
N LYS A 336 12.79 -6.89 -17.00
CA LYS A 336 13.26 -8.23 -16.64
C LYS A 336 14.21 -8.19 -15.44
N ALA A 337 15.14 -7.23 -15.41
CA ALA A 337 16.12 -7.11 -14.35
C ALA A 337 15.50 -6.76 -12.99
N VAL A 338 14.48 -5.89 -12.96
CA VAL A 338 13.86 -5.40 -11.71
C VAL A 338 12.71 -6.27 -11.20
N SER A 339 12.17 -7.19 -12.00
CA SER A 339 11.11 -8.13 -11.59
C SER A 339 11.62 -9.16 -10.58
N CYS A 340 10.76 -9.62 -9.67
CA CYS A 340 11.13 -10.62 -8.66
C CYS A 340 10.39 -11.95 -8.78
N LEU A 341 9.37 -12.06 -9.64
CA LEU A 341 8.56 -13.27 -9.81
C LEU A 341 9.41 -14.53 -10.01
N GLN A 342 10.43 -14.45 -10.87
CA GLN A 342 11.35 -15.55 -11.19
C GLN A 342 12.29 -15.94 -10.04
N LEU A 343 12.43 -15.07 -9.03
CA LEU A 343 13.30 -15.29 -7.88
C LEU A 343 12.58 -16.04 -6.75
N ILE A 344 11.25 -15.93 -6.67
CA ILE A 344 10.45 -16.46 -5.58
C ILE A 344 10.74 -17.95 -5.29
N PRO A 345 10.79 -18.86 -6.29
CA PRO A 345 11.04 -20.28 -6.01
C PRO A 345 12.39 -20.58 -5.33
N ASN A 346 13.36 -19.67 -5.43
CA ASN A 346 14.70 -19.84 -4.86
C ASN A 346 14.84 -19.24 -3.46
N ILE A 347 13.81 -18.56 -2.94
CA ILE A 347 13.87 -17.94 -1.62
C ILE A 347 13.83 -19.03 -0.54
N THR A 348 14.86 -19.06 0.29
CA THR A 348 14.97 -20.05 1.38
C THR A 348 14.31 -19.60 2.68
N THR A 349 14.14 -18.28 2.85
CA THR A 349 13.37 -17.68 3.95
C THR A 349 11.87 -17.91 3.72
N PRO A 350 11.08 -18.25 4.75
CA PRO A 350 9.63 -18.31 4.64
C PRO A 350 9.05 -16.99 4.10
N MET A 351 8.13 -17.06 3.13
CA MET A 351 7.50 -15.87 2.54
C MET A 351 5.99 -15.97 2.61
N ILE A 352 5.34 -14.89 3.02
CA ILE A 352 3.90 -14.73 2.89
C ILE A 352 3.62 -13.58 1.93
N PHE A 353 2.71 -13.83 1.00
CA PHE A 353 2.32 -12.90 -0.05
C PHE A 353 0.85 -12.55 0.15
N VAL A 354 0.50 -11.26 0.22
CA VAL A 354 -0.88 -10.82 0.41
C VAL A 354 -1.29 -9.82 -0.66
N ASN A 355 -2.43 -10.06 -1.30
CA ASN A 355 -3.02 -9.21 -2.33
C ASN A 355 -4.53 -9.08 -2.12
N THR A 356 -5.17 -8.12 -2.82
CA THR A 356 -6.63 -7.98 -2.85
C THR A 356 -7.14 -8.15 -4.28
N ALA A 357 -8.31 -8.79 -4.44
CA ALA A 357 -8.91 -9.05 -5.74
C ALA A 357 -9.47 -7.77 -6.39
N ASP A 358 -9.81 -6.76 -5.59
CA ASP A 358 -10.30 -5.46 -6.04
C ASP A 358 -9.21 -4.37 -6.15
N ASP A 359 -7.93 -4.75 -6.11
CA ASP A 359 -6.81 -3.83 -6.26
C ASP A 359 -6.87 -3.10 -7.62
N PRO A 360 -6.98 -1.75 -7.64
CA PRO A 360 -7.08 -1.01 -8.89
C PRO A 360 -5.76 -0.88 -9.64
N ILE A 361 -4.64 -1.22 -9.02
CA ILE A 361 -3.29 -1.10 -9.57
C ILE A 361 -2.73 -2.50 -9.92
N VAL A 362 -3.01 -3.52 -9.11
CA VAL A 362 -2.48 -4.88 -9.28
C VAL A 362 -3.60 -5.85 -9.67
N PRO A 363 -3.79 -6.12 -10.96
CA PRO A 363 -4.79 -7.09 -11.40
C PRO A 363 -4.32 -8.54 -11.19
N SER A 364 -5.24 -9.50 -11.39
CA SER A 364 -4.99 -10.89 -11.01
C SER A 364 -3.89 -11.56 -11.81
N GLU A 365 -3.68 -11.15 -13.06
CA GLU A 365 -2.59 -11.62 -13.92
C GLU A 365 -1.20 -11.38 -13.31
N LEU A 366 -1.08 -10.45 -12.37
CA LEU A 366 0.17 -10.15 -11.68
C LEU A 366 0.41 -10.99 -10.42
N PHE A 367 -0.65 -11.39 -9.69
CA PHE A 367 -0.52 -12.12 -8.43
C PHE A 367 -0.85 -13.62 -8.55
N GLU A 368 -1.64 -14.03 -9.54
CA GLU A 368 -2.00 -15.44 -9.78
C GLU A 368 -0.76 -16.33 -9.93
N PRO A 369 0.29 -15.97 -10.70
CA PRO A 369 1.51 -16.78 -10.77
C PRO A 369 2.17 -17.04 -9.42
N VAL A 370 2.06 -16.11 -8.47
CA VAL A 370 2.60 -16.26 -7.11
C VAL A 370 1.74 -17.22 -6.29
N ALA A 371 0.42 -17.14 -6.44
CA ALA A 371 -0.50 -18.10 -5.82
C ALA A 371 -0.23 -19.53 -6.31
N GLU A 372 0.03 -19.70 -7.61
CA GLU A 372 0.44 -20.98 -8.21
C GLU A 372 1.76 -21.48 -7.60
N ILE A 373 2.80 -20.63 -7.53
CA ILE A 373 4.07 -20.99 -6.89
C ILE A 373 3.85 -21.43 -5.42
N CYS A 374 3.05 -20.70 -4.65
CA CYS A 374 2.78 -21.02 -3.24
C CYS A 374 1.98 -22.33 -3.07
N ARG A 375 1.23 -22.78 -4.09
CA ARG A 375 0.50 -24.05 -4.04
C ARG A 375 1.43 -25.26 -4.11
N ASP A 376 2.62 -25.11 -4.66
CA ASP A 376 3.59 -26.19 -4.80
C ASP A 376 4.84 -26.00 -3.94
N HIS A 377 5.07 -24.81 -3.38
CA HIS A 377 6.27 -24.49 -2.61
C HIS A 377 6.09 -24.68 -1.09
N PRO A 378 6.96 -25.44 -0.40
CA PRO A 378 6.77 -25.81 1.01
C PRO A 378 6.97 -24.65 2.01
N ARG A 379 7.64 -23.58 1.60
CA ARG A 379 8.01 -22.45 2.49
C ARG A 379 7.27 -21.15 2.18
N HIS A 380 6.31 -21.16 1.27
CA HIS A 380 5.62 -19.94 0.86
C HIS A 380 4.11 -20.09 1.00
N GLY A 381 3.45 -18.98 1.33
CA GLY A 381 1.99 -18.91 1.42
C GLY A 381 1.48 -17.66 0.74
N PHE A 382 0.28 -17.75 0.19
CA PHE A 382 -0.40 -16.65 -0.47
C PHE A 382 -1.77 -16.42 0.16
N VAL A 383 -2.12 -15.17 0.41
CA VAL A 383 -3.37 -14.73 1.04
C VAL A 383 -4.05 -13.74 0.11
N LEU A 384 -5.29 -14.03 -0.29
CA LEU A 384 -6.09 -13.17 -1.14
C LEU A 384 -7.34 -12.69 -0.40
N LEU A 385 -7.47 -11.39 -0.24
CA LEU A 385 -8.72 -10.79 0.20
C LEU A 385 -9.57 -10.43 -1.00
N LYS A 386 -10.89 -10.50 -0.84
CA LYS A 386 -11.82 -10.02 -1.87
C LYS A 386 -11.78 -8.50 -2.02
N HIS A 387 -11.66 -7.80 -0.89
CA HIS A 387 -11.69 -6.35 -0.81
C HIS A 387 -10.50 -5.80 -0.04
N GLY A 388 -10.11 -4.56 -0.35
CA GLY A 388 -9.09 -3.83 0.40
C GLY A 388 -8.30 -2.83 -0.45
N GLY A 389 -8.39 -2.87 -1.78
CA GLY A 389 -7.65 -1.98 -2.67
C GLY A 389 -6.12 -2.11 -2.56
N HIS A 390 -5.39 -1.16 -3.16
CA HIS A 390 -3.92 -1.17 -3.24
C HIS A 390 -3.25 -0.65 -1.98
N LEU A 391 -3.41 -1.34 -0.84
CA LEU A 391 -2.98 -0.92 0.53
C LEU A 391 -4.05 -0.18 1.36
N GLY A 392 -5.34 -0.26 1.01
CA GLY A 392 -6.39 0.38 1.81
C GLY A 392 -6.73 -0.39 3.08
N PHE A 393 -7.22 -1.63 2.94
CA PHE A 393 -7.57 -2.55 4.05
C PHE A 393 -8.40 -1.94 5.20
N LEU A 394 -9.14 -0.85 4.93
CA LEU A 394 -9.94 -0.16 5.93
C LEU A 394 -11.11 -1.04 6.32
N GLU A 395 -11.29 -1.25 7.61
CA GLU A 395 -12.33 -2.10 8.18
C GLU A 395 -13.22 -1.35 9.16
N GLY A 396 -14.35 -1.96 9.51
CA GLY A 396 -15.34 -1.42 10.44
C GLY A 396 -16.68 -1.18 9.76
N ARG A 397 -17.78 -1.52 10.44
CA ARG A 397 -19.14 -1.43 9.87
C ARG A 397 -19.70 0.00 9.82
N SER A 398 -18.97 0.97 10.36
CA SER A 398 -19.37 2.37 10.36
C SER A 398 -18.96 3.08 9.05
N ILE A 399 -19.52 4.27 8.79
CA ILE A 399 -19.10 5.11 7.66
C ILE A 399 -17.63 5.55 7.82
N LYS A 400 -17.24 5.84 9.06
CA LYS A 400 -15.85 6.08 9.44
C LYS A 400 -15.19 4.72 9.72
N PRO A 401 -14.03 4.42 9.10
CA PRO A 401 -13.34 3.16 9.34
C PRO A 401 -12.68 3.17 10.73
N ASN A 402 -12.31 1.98 11.20
CA ASN A 402 -11.43 1.81 12.33
C ASN A 402 -10.08 2.49 12.06
N SER A 403 -9.41 2.89 13.13
CA SER A 403 -8.14 3.60 13.02
C SER A 403 -6.98 2.65 12.70
N VAL A 404 -7.03 1.43 13.24
CA VAL A 404 -6.18 0.29 12.86
C VAL A 404 -6.88 -0.47 11.73
N THR A 405 -6.14 -0.77 10.67
CA THR A 405 -6.67 -1.48 9.50
C THR A 405 -6.58 -3.00 9.69
N TRP A 406 -7.27 -3.74 8.83
CA TRP A 406 -7.14 -5.20 8.79
C TRP A 406 -5.68 -5.61 8.50
N LEU A 407 -4.99 -4.87 7.63
CA LEU A 407 -3.59 -5.14 7.27
C LEU A 407 -2.65 -4.96 8.47
N ASP A 408 -2.87 -3.93 9.29
CA ASP A 408 -2.04 -3.69 10.47
C ASP A 408 -2.17 -4.85 11.47
N ARG A 409 -3.41 -5.29 11.73
CA ARG A 409 -3.69 -6.48 12.57
C ARG A 409 -3.08 -7.74 11.98
N PHE A 410 -3.24 -7.95 10.67
CA PHE A 410 -2.69 -9.11 9.96
C PHE A 410 -1.17 -9.17 10.08
N ILE A 411 -0.47 -8.06 9.86
CA ILE A 411 1.00 -8.01 9.94
C ILE A 411 1.49 -8.40 11.35
N VAL A 412 0.88 -7.84 12.40
CA VAL A 412 1.25 -8.15 13.79
C VAL A 412 0.91 -9.59 14.15
N GLN A 413 -0.27 -10.12 13.78
CA GLN A 413 -0.60 -11.52 14.05
C GLN A 413 0.29 -12.50 13.27
N MET A 414 0.67 -12.15 12.04
CA MET A 414 1.65 -12.93 11.28
C MET A 414 3.03 -12.91 11.94
N ALA A 415 3.44 -11.77 12.48
CA ALA A 415 4.66 -11.64 13.27
C ALA A 415 4.60 -12.51 14.54
N GLU A 416 3.50 -12.50 15.26
CA GLU A 416 3.28 -13.33 16.45
C GLU A 416 3.33 -14.82 16.11
N GLY A 417 2.66 -15.23 15.03
CA GLY A 417 2.74 -16.61 14.54
C GLY A 417 4.16 -17.00 14.14
N ALA A 418 4.88 -16.12 13.44
CA ALA A 418 6.26 -16.37 13.02
C ALA A 418 7.22 -16.48 14.22
N THR A 419 7.07 -15.63 15.24
CA THR A 419 7.89 -15.72 16.45
C THR A 419 7.61 -17.01 17.22
N GLN A 420 6.35 -17.46 17.32
CA GLN A 420 6.05 -18.72 18.01
C GLN A 420 6.57 -19.98 17.31
N VAL A 421 6.71 -19.95 15.98
CA VAL A 421 7.11 -21.13 15.19
C VAL A 421 8.61 -21.14 14.92
N PHE A 422 9.21 -19.97 14.70
CA PHE A 422 10.59 -19.85 14.26
C PHE A 422 11.54 -19.27 15.29
N ALA A 423 11.06 -18.52 16.30
CA ALA A 423 11.90 -17.91 17.34
C ALA A 423 12.32 -18.93 18.39
#